data_AF-A0A645HVH9-F1
#
_entry.id   AF-A0A645HVH9-F1
#
_cell.length_a   1.000
_cell.length_b   1.000
_cell.length_c   1.000
_cell.angle_alpha   90.00
_cell.angle_beta   90.00
_cell.angle_gamma   90.00
#
_symmetry.space_group_name_H-M   'P 1'
#
loop_
_entity.id
_entity.type
_entity.pdbx_description
1 polymer ?
#
loop_
_entity_poly.entity_id
_entity_poly.type
_entity_poly.pdbx_seq_one_letter_code
_entity_poly.pdbx_strand_id
1 'polypeptide(L)'
;MRQLVVSNFDFTNPNLTEGTTNSVLEFSVAEDGKITNVHAKGGCKYVSEELEHVMKSLLYKVDVNKLNKNLMASTFIMPVSVNVNSK
;
A
#
# COMPACT_ATOMS: atom_id res chain seq x y z
N MET A 1 8.79 -3.15 -0.16
CA MET A 1 7.41 -2.62 -0.26
C MET A 1 6.35 -3.65 0.11
N ARG A 2 6.15 -4.73 -0.66
CA ARG A 2 5.11 -5.74 -0.35
C ARG A 2 5.07 -6.22 1.12
N GLN A 3 6.21 -6.62 1.68
CA GLN A 3 6.30 -7.08 3.08
C GLN A 3 5.95 -5.98 4.10
N LEU A 4 6.28 -4.73 3.80
CA LEU A 4 5.96 -3.60 4.68
C LEU A 4 4.46 -3.36 4.73
N VAL A 5 3.78 -3.42 3.58
CA VAL A 5 2.32 -3.29 3.53
C VAL A 5 1.66 -4.41 4.34
N VAL A 6 2.03 -5.67 4.08
CA VAL A 6 1.46 -6.83 4.79
C VAL A 6 1.69 -6.78 6.31
N SER A 7 2.85 -6.29 6.76
CA SER A 7 3.18 -6.24 8.20
C SER A 7 2.56 -5.09 8.96
N ASN A 8 2.06 -4.05 8.28
CA ASN A 8 1.46 -2.87 8.91
C ASN A 8 -0.04 -2.75 8.65
N PHE A 9 -0.62 -3.62 7.80
CA PHE A 9 -2.04 -3.64 7.51
C PHE A 9 -2.84 -4.18 8.70
N ASP A 10 -3.83 -3.42 9.16
CA ASP A 10 -4.75 -3.88 10.21
C ASP A 10 -5.84 -4.79 9.66
N PHE A 11 -5.69 -6.10 9.87
CA PHE A 11 -6.69 -7.10 9.52
C PHE A 11 -7.80 -7.26 10.57
N THR A 12 -7.74 -6.55 11.70
CA THR A 12 -8.71 -6.67 12.80
C THR A 12 -9.88 -5.70 12.69
N ASN A 13 -9.86 -4.79 11.71
CA ASN A 13 -10.94 -3.83 11.49
C ASN A 13 -12.26 -4.55 11.18
N PRO A 14 -13.28 -4.45 12.06
CA PRO A 14 -14.53 -5.19 11.92
C PRO A 14 -15.38 -4.75 10.71
N ASN A 15 -15.02 -3.63 10.09
CA ASN A 15 -15.67 -3.16 8.87
C ASN A 15 -15.10 -3.81 7.59
N LEU A 16 -14.03 -4.61 7.72
CA LEU A 16 -13.52 -5.40 6.62
C LEU A 16 -14.53 -6.50 6.29
N THR A 17 -15.00 -6.50 5.04
CA THR A 17 -15.88 -7.54 4.53
C THR A 17 -15.13 -8.84 4.33
N GLU A 18 -15.72 -9.94 4.77
CA GLU A 18 -15.25 -11.28 4.49
C GLU A 18 -15.20 -11.54 2.96
N GLY A 19 -14.22 -12.34 2.55
CA GLY A 19 -13.98 -12.69 1.15
C GLY A 19 -12.73 -12.03 0.58
N THR A 20 -12.58 -12.15 -0.74
CA THR A 20 -11.47 -11.56 -1.48
C THR A 20 -11.87 -10.23 -2.08
N THR A 21 -11.13 -9.18 -1.75
CA THR A 21 -11.26 -7.86 -2.37
C THR A 21 -9.99 -7.49 -3.11
N ASN A 22 -10.18 -6.94 -4.31
CA ASN A 22 -9.09 -6.46 -5.15
C ASN A 22 -9.05 -4.94 -5.10
N SER A 23 -7.83 -4.42 -4.95
CA SER A 23 -7.53 -3.00 -4.94
C SER A 23 -6.31 -2.73 -5.82
N VAL A 24 -6.24 -1.53 -6.36
CA VAL A 24 -5.07 -1.00 -7.05
C VAL A 24 -4.53 0.14 -6.19
N LEU A 25 -3.24 0.05 -5.86
CA LEU A 25 -2.53 1.06 -5.09
C LEU A 25 -1.54 1.76 -6.02
N GLU A 26 -1.76 3.05 -6.21
CA GLU A 26 -0.93 3.93 -7.01
C GLU A 26 -0.11 4.83 -6.08
N PHE A 27 1.17 4.99 -6.38
CA PHE A 27 2.04 5.88 -5.63
C PHE A 27 3.25 6.31 -6.47
N SER A 28 3.81 7.47 -6.16
CA SER A 28 5.05 7.97 -6.74
C SER A 28 6.18 7.86 -5.73
N VAL A 29 7.41 7.71 -6.20
CA VAL A 29 8.62 7.81 -5.36
C VAL A 29 9.41 9.02 -5.84
N ALA A 30 9.55 10.03 -4.98
CA ALA A 30 10.35 11.22 -5.27
C ALA A 30 11.85 10.89 -5.28
N GLU A 31 12.68 11.81 -5.79
CA GLU A 31 14.13 11.62 -5.91
C GLU A 31 14.85 11.44 -4.56
N ASP A 32 14.25 11.96 -3.49
CA ASP A 32 14.71 11.77 -2.11
C ASP A 32 14.26 10.43 -1.51
N GLY A 33 13.59 9.58 -2.29
CA GLY A 33 13.04 8.29 -1.87
C GLY A 33 11.71 8.36 -1.12
N LYS A 34 11.15 9.57 -0.93
CA LYS A 34 9.86 9.75 -0.26
C LYS A 34 8.73 9.26 -1.15
N ILE A 35 7.81 8.47 -0.58
CA ILE A 35 6.58 8.10 -1.29
C ILE A 35 5.65 9.32 -1.35
N THR A 36 5.02 9.57 -2.48
CA THR A 36 4.05 10.67 -2.65
C THR A 36 2.88 10.18 -3.49
N ASN A 37 1.82 10.99 -3.60
CA ASN A 37 0.64 10.70 -4.44
C ASN A 37 0.05 9.31 -4.21
N VAL A 38 0.00 8.87 -2.95
CA VAL A 38 -0.55 7.57 -2.58
C VAL A 38 -2.07 7.62 -2.75
N HIS A 39 -2.59 6.75 -3.61
CA HIS A 39 -4.02 6.57 -3.81
C HIS A 39 -4.37 5.10 -3.94
N ALA A 40 -5.38 4.64 -3.22
CA ALA A 40 -5.88 3.27 -3.33
C ALA A 40 -7.32 3.26 -3.83
N LYS A 41 -7.62 2.40 -4.81
CA LYS A 41 -8.96 2.20 -5.35
C LYS A 41 -9.30 0.72 -5.38
N GLY A 42 -10.43 0.33 -4.80
CA GLY A 42 -10.81 -1.08 -4.73
C GLY A 42 -12.28 -1.30 -4.40
N GLY A 43 -12.67 -2.58 -4.33
CA GLY A 43 -14.04 -2.99 -4.04
C GLY A 43 -14.48 -2.78 -2.58
N CYS A 44 -13.54 -2.55 -1.66
CA CYS A 44 -13.82 -2.28 -0.25
C CYS A 44 -13.13 -0.98 0.18
N LYS A 45 -13.91 0.04 0.56
CA LYS A 45 -13.39 1.35 0.96
C LYS A 45 -12.42 1.26 2.14
N TYR A 46 -12.69 0.37 3.10
CA TYR A 46 -11.87 0.22 4.31
C TYR A 46 -10.50 -0.39 3.98
N VAL A 47 -10.43 -1.29 2.99
CA VAL A 47 -9.14 -1.79 2.48
C VAL A 47 -8.38 -0.68 1.77
N SER A 48 -9.04 0.13 0.95
CA SER A 48 -8.39 1.28 0.30
C SER A 48 -7.86 2.29 1.32
N GLU A 49 -8.66 2.69 2.30
CA GLU A 49 -8.27 3.62 3.37
C GLU A 49 -7.07 3.09 4.17
N GLU A 50 -7.09 1.81 4.54
CA GLU A 50 -6.00 1.18 5.28
C GLU A 50 -4.72 1.08 4.44
N LEU A 51 -4.82 0.72 3.15
CA LEU A 51 -3.66 0.71 2.26
C LEU A 51 -3.02 2.10 2.14
N GLU A 52 -3.83 3.15 2.03
CA GLU A 52 -3.31 4.53 2.03
C GLU A 52 -2.67 4.92 3.36
N HIS A 53 -3.29 4.53 4.48
CA HIS A 53 -2.77 4.80 5.82
C HIS A 53 -1.41 4.15 6.03
N VAL A 54 -1.30 2.87 5.71
CA VAL A 54 -0.04 2.11 5.78
C VAL A 54 1.03 2.74 4.89
N MET A 55 0.71 3.06 3.64
CA MET A 55 1.70 3.65 2.74
C MET A 55 2.18 5.03 3.21
N LYS A 56 1.29 5.84 3.81
CA LYS A 56 1.65 7.12 4.43
C LYS A 56 2.51 6.93 5.68
N SER A 57 2.33 5.88 6.47
CA SER A 57 3.20 5.61 7.62
C SER A 57 4.58 5.05 7.22
N LEU A 58 4.66 4.39 6.07
CA LEU A 58 5.89 3.83 5.50
C LEU A 58 6.78 4.87 4.78
N LEU A 59 6.33 6.13 4.67
CA LEU A 59 7.06 7.23 4.02
C LEU A 59 8.54 7.36 4.43
N TYR A 60 8.86 7.01 5.67
CA TYR A 60 10.19 7.15 6.25
C TYR A 60 11.00 5.84 6.27
N LYS A 61 10.42 4.71 5.85
CA LYS A 61 11.04 3.37 5.95
C LYS A 61 11.57 2.83 4.62
N VAL A 62 11.43 3.60 3.54
CA VAL A 62 11.97 3.20 2.23
C VAL A 62 13.46 3.54 2.19
N ASP A 63 14.29 2.50 2.23
CA ASP A 63 15.74 2.64 2.11
C ASP A 63 16.09 3.04 0.68
N VAL A 64 16.25 4.35 0.47
CA VAL A 64 16.56 4.98 -0.82
C VAL A 64 17.85 4.41 -1.42
N ASN A 65 18.80 3.98 -0.57
CA ASN A 65 20.07 3.40 -1.01
C ASN A 65 19.91 2.00 -1.62
N LYS A 66 18.79 1.32 -1.31
CA LYS A 66 18.43 0.01 -1.90
C LYS A 66 17.47 0.14 -3.07
N LEU A 67 16.88 1.31 -3.31
CA LEU A 67 16.13 1.53 -4.54
C LEU A 67 17.12 1.79 -5.68
N ASN A 68 16.97 1.02 -6.75
CA ASN A 68 17.67 1.29 -7.99
C ASN A 68 17.36 2.73 -8.44
N LYS A 69 18.38 3.50 -8.84
CA LYS A 69 18.22 4.90 -9.30
C LYS A 69 17.17 5.05 -10.42
N ASN A 70 16.96 4.00 -11.21
CA ASN A 70 15.92 3.96 -12.26
C ASN A 70 14.48 3.89 -11.72
N LEU A 71 14.28 3.67 -10.42
CA LEU A 71 12.97 3.66 -9.74
C LEU A 71 12.63 5.01 -9.10
N MET A 72 13.59 5.93 -9.01
CA MET A 72 13.38 7.29 -8.49
C MET A 72 12.61 8.12 -9.53
N ALA A 73 11.72 9.01 -9.09
CA ALA A 73 10.83 9.83 -9.94
C ALA A 73 9.86 9.02 -10.83
N SER A 74 9.46 7.83 -10.39
CA SER A 74 8.52 6.97 -11.12
C SER A 74 7.19 6.84 -10.38
N THR A 75 6.10 6.72 -11.15
CA THR A 75 4.79 6.32 -10.64
C THR A 75 4.64 4.81 -10.77
N PHE A 76 4.23 4.18 -9.68
CA PHE A 76 4.05 2.74 -9.56
C PHE A 76 2.58 2.42 -9.41
N ILE A 77 2.16 1.34 -10.07
CA ILE A 77 0.84 0.75 -9.92
C ILE A 77 1.03 -0.65 -9.34
N MET A 78 0.50 -0.87 -8.14
CA MET A 78 0.60 -2.13 -7.42
C MET A 78 -0.80 -2.75 -7.27
N PRO A 79 -1.10 -3.86 -7.97
CA PRO A 79 -2.32 -4.63 -7.70
C PRO A 79 -2.19 -5.32 -6.34
N VAL A 80 -3.24 -5.21 -5.53
CA VAL A 80 -3.34 -5.77 -4.18
C VAL A 80 -4.61 -6.59 -4.06
N SER A 81 -4.47 -7.85 -3.65
CA SER A 81 -5.60 -8.71 -3.28
C SER A 81 -5.53 -8.98 -1.79
N VAL A 82 -6.61 -8.63 -1.08
CA VAL A 82 -6.79 -8.91 0.34
C VAL A 82 -7.84 -9.98 0.48
N ASN A 83 -7.54 -11.05 1.21
CA ASN A 83 -8.48 -12.10 1.54
C ASN A 83 -8.72 -12.06 3.05
N VAL A 84 -9.94 -11.72 3.44
CA VAL A 84 -10.38 -11.72 4.84
C VAL A 84 -11.22 -12.97 5.03
N ASN A 85 -10.78 -13.83 5.95
CA ASN A 85 -11.48 -15.07 6.28
C ASN A 85 -11.79 -15.05 7.77
N SER A 86 -13.08 -14.97 8.12
CA SER A 86 -13.52 -15.21 9.48
C SER A 86 -13.68 -16.71 9.65
N LYS A 87 -12.81 -17.33 10.45
CA LYS A 87 -13.03 -18.69 10.92
C LYS A 87 -14.30 -18.81 11.74
#